data_AF-A0A951ZE02-F1
#
_entry.id   AF-A0A951ZE02-F1
#
_cell.length_a   1.000
_cell.length_b   1.000
_cell.length_c   1.000
_cell.angle_alpha   90.00
_cell.angle_beta   90.00
_cell.angle_gamma   90.00
#
_symmetry.space_group_name_H-M   'P 1'
#
loop_
_entity.id
_entity.type
_entity.pdbx_description
1 polymer ?
#
loop_
_entity_poly.entity_id
_entity_poly.type
_entity_poly.pdbx_seq_one_letter_code
_entity_poly.pdbx_strand_id
1 'polypeptide(L)'
;MSTERTARLIVAAGALGLSVLAVFALRSPDGTTELRGRMADDAGWTPGAITMRVGDTLTLRMTSDDVMHGFAIGQSDRPALDLAPGKWVTTALVFDRPGRYTFYCTRWCGPNHWRMRGTIDVAGDVHGPPAAQQPDSLPLFLRLKLDLDTPHPSDVTPERTPSAERASGTPTLFSDADVRTKSPAALWHALRSRPSNRALTDQQVWDQVAAVFRTGTSATRLAEGRQLYFDHCAACHGEAGRGDGVMARALTRDSAASAHASMPGMSGHSTVAPTDFSNAKNMLGASAAFLQGKIIRGGMGTGMPYWGPIFTERQLWTLVEFLWTFQFDFASKPVAPAAAQTTSDRAAARATAPH
;
A
#
# COMPACT_ATOMS: atom_id res chain seq x y z
N MET A 1 28.66 53.85 8.07
CA MET A 1 27.84 52.65 7.77
C MET A 1 26.57 52.76 8.61
N SER A 2 25.39 52.83 7.98
CA SER A 2 24.14 53.13 8.69
C SER A 2 23.74 51.96 9.60
N THR A 3 23.24 52.32 10.79
CA THR A 3 22.65 51.46 11.84
C THR A 3 21.67 50.41 11.30
N GLU A 4 21.09 50.66 10.14
CA GLU A 4 20.14 49.78 9.45
C GLU A 4 20.79 48.51 8.85
N ARG A 5 22.06 48.57 8.41
CA ARG A 5 22.76 47.39 7.88
C ARG A 5 23.15 46.41 8.98
N THR A 6 23.51 46.92 10.15
CA THR A 6 23.86 46.11 11.33
C THR A 6 22.64 45.39 11.89
N ALA A 7 21.48 46.07 11.93
CA ALA A 7 20.22 45.45 12.38
C ALA A 7 19.75 44.31 11.45
N ARG A 8 19.87 44.48 10.12
CA ARG A 8 19.49 43.43 9.15
C ARG A 8 20.39 42.20 9.23
N LEU A 9 21.69 42.38 9.49
CA LEU A 9 22.63 41.26 9.68
C LEU A 9 22.35 40.49 10.98
N ILE A 10 21.97 41.17 12.06
CA ILE A 10 21.62 40.53 13.33
C ILE A 10 20.30 39.76 13.22
N VAL A 11 19.28 40.31 12.53
CA VAL A 11 18.01 39.61 12.30
C VAL A 11 18.20 38.41 11.36
N ALA A 12 19.01 38.54 10.30
CA ALA A 12 19.32 37.42 9.42
C ALA A 12 20.12 36.32 10.12
N ALA A 13 21.14 36.68 10.92
CA ALA A 13 21.92 35.73 11.70
C ALA A 13 21.12 35.09 12.83
N GLY A 14 20.20 35.83 13.46
CA GLY A 14 19.26 35.31 14.46
C GLY A 14 18.23 34.36 13.86
N ALA A 15 17.70 34.65 12.67
CA ALA A 15 16.78 33.76 11.96
C ALA A 15 17.47 32.50 11.44
N LEU A 16 18.70 32.60 10.92
CA LEU A 16 19.53 31.44 10.53
C LEU A 16 19.96 30.62 11.75
N GLY A 17 20.33 31.27 12.86
CA GLY A 17 20.72 30.62 14.11
C GLY A 17 19.57 29.87 14.77
N LEU A 18 18.36 30.45 14.84
CA LEU A 18 17.18 29.76 15.35
C LEU A 18 16.75 28.59 14.45
N SER A 19 16.92 28.74 13.13
CA SER A 19 16.60 27.69 12.16
C SER A 19 17.52 26.47 12.30
N VAL A 20 18.81 26.68 12.57
CA VAL A 20 19.77 25.58 12.76
C VAL A 20 19.61 24.95 14.15
N LEU A 21 19.28 25.72 15.18
CA LEU A 21 19.06 25.21 16.54
C LEU A 21 17.75 24.40 16.68
N ALA A 22 16.72 24.70 15.88
CA ALA A 22 15.49 23.90 15.84
C ALA A 22 15.66 22.55 15.08
N VAL A 23 16.71 22.40 14.27
CA VAL A 23 16.93 21.23 13.40
C VAL A 23 17.75 20.13 14.08
N PHE A 24 18.46 20.43 15.19
CA PHE A 24 18.94 19.38 16.09
C PHE A 24 17.77 18.94 16.98
N ALA A 25 16.89 18.10 16.42
CA ALA A 25 15.97 17.29 17.20
C ALA A 25 16.74 16.72 18.40
N LEU A 26 16.18 16.91 19.61
CA LEU A 26 16.70 16.49 20.91
C LEU A 26 17.18 15.03 20.85
N ARG A 27 18.42 14.83 20.40
CA ARG A 27 19.07 13.54 20.43
C ARG A 27 19.57 13.42 21.85
N SER A 28 19.06 12.42 22.56
CA SER A 28 19.50 12.12 23.91
C SER A 28 21.04 11.92 23.91
N PRO A 29 21.74 12.20 25.03
CA PRO A 29 23.21 12.09 25.09
C PRO A 29 23.76 10.71 24.69
N ASP A 30 22.92 9.67 24.75
CA ASP A 30 23.18 8.29 24.33
C ASP A 30 22.91 8.03 22.83
N GLY A 31 22.52 9.05 22.06
CA GLY A 31 22.20 8.93 20.64
C GLY A 31 20.77 8.48 20.33
N THR A 32 19.93 8.25 21.35
CA THR A 32 18.54 7.78 21.22
C THR A 32 17.59 8.92 20.82
N THR A 33 16.68 8.65 19.88
CA THR A 33 15.58 9.56 19.54
C THR A 33 14.28 9.02 20.12
N GLU A 34 13.60 9.81 20.95
CA GLU A 34 12.26 9.48 21.41
C GLU A 34 11.22 9.79 20.33
N LEU A 35 10.26 8.88 20.14
CA LEU A 35 9.13 9.06 19.24
C LEU A 35 7.84 8.68 19.95
N ARG A 36 6.92 9.64 20.08
CA ARG A 36 5.63 9.45 20.73
C ARG A 36 4.51 9.43 19.71
N GLY A 37 3.62 8.45 19.83
CA GLY A 37 2.40 8.35 19.03
C GLY A 37 1.20 8.87 19.81
N ARG A 38 0.45 9.78 19.19
CA ARG A 38 -0.90 10.20 19.57
C ARG A 38 -1.80 10.12 18.35
N MET A 39 -3.12 10.07 18.51
CA MET A 39 -4.06 10.13 17.39
C MET A 39 -3.75 11.31 16.46
N ALA A 40 -4.08 11.17 15.18
CA ALA A 40 -3.74 12.18 14.17
C ALA A 40 -4.31 13.57 14.49
N ASP A 41 -5.46 13.62 15.14
CA ASP A 41 -6.13 14.86 15.55
C ASP A 41 -5.45 15.52 16.77
N ASP A 42 -4.65 14.75 17.53
CA ASP A 42 -3.93 15.14 18.76
C ASP A 42 -2.41 15.21 18.52
N ALA A 43 -2.04 15.80 17.38
CA ALA A 43 -0.68 16.04 16.87
C ALA A 43 0.06 14.85 16.24
N GLY A 44 -0.50 13.64 16.25
CA GLY A 44 0.11 12.50 15.55
C GLY A 44 1.46 12.06 16.14
N TRP A 45 2.44 11.86 15.25
CA TRP A 45 3.81 11.48 15.64
C TRP A 45 4.63 12.68 16.10
N THR A 46 5.32 12.54 17.24
CA THR A 46 6.26 13.56 17.74
C THR A 46 7.61 12.95 18.09
N PRO A 47 8.70 13.31 17.37
CA PRO A 47 8.72 14.22 16.22
C PRO A 47 8.03 13.61 14.99
N GLY A 48 7.43 14.45 14.14
CA GLY A 48 6.83 14.01 12.86
C GLY A 48 7.85 13.84 11.72
N ALA A 49 9.06 14.37 11.91
CA ALA A 49 10.17 14.28 10.98
C ALA A 49 11.48 14.03 11.74
N ILE A 50 12.28 13.11 11.23
CA ILE A 50 13.58 12.73 11.78
C ILE A 50 14.60 12.86 10.66
N THR A 51 15.79 13.40 10.94
CA THR A 51 16.88 13.50 9.98
C THR A 51 18.05 12.64 10.42
N MET A 52 18.69 11.93 9.49
CA MET A 52 19.89 11.14 9.75
C MET A 52 20.80 11.04 8.53
N ARG A 53 21.97 10.43 8.65
CA ARG A 53 22.84 10.14 7.50
C ARG A 53 22.76 8.67 7.09
N VAL A 54 23.04 8.40 5.82
CA VAL A 54 23.23 7.03 5.31
C VAL A 54 24.30 6.33 6.14
N GLY A 55 24.04 5.07 6.50
CA GLY A 55 24.95 4.26 7.31
C GLY A 55 24.93 4.54 8.81
N ASP A 56 24.36 5.65 9.28
CA ASP A 56 24.15 5.89 10.72
C ASP A 56 23.09 4.93 11.27
N THR A 57 23.26 4.53 12.54
CA THR A 57 22.21 3.82 13.29
C THR A 57 21.29 4.83 13.97
N LEU A 58 20.00 4.77 13.64
CA LEU A 58 18.94 5.48 14.35
C LEU A 58 18.32 4.55 15.40
N THR A 59 18.63 4.79 16.67
CA THR A 59 17.96 4.15 17.81
C THR A 59 16.69 4.93 18.14
N LEU A 60 15.53 4.33 17.90
CA LEU A 60 14.22 4.88 18.24
C LEU A 60 13.70 4.26 19.53
N ARG A 61 13.36 5.10 20.51
CA ARG A 61 12.61 4.70 21.71
C ARG A 61 11.19 5.26 21.62
N MET A 62 10.21 4.38 21.54
CA MET A 62 8.84 4.71 21.15
C MET A 62 7.83 4.36 22.23
N THR A 63 6.78 5.17 22.37
CA THR A 63 5.60 4.87 23.20
C THR A 63 4.35 5.46 22.55
N SER A 64 3.18 4.96 22.96
CA SER A 64 1.93 5.68 22.80
C SER A 64 1.65 6.55 24.02
N ASP A 65 1.04 7.72 23.83
CA ASP A 65 0.52 8.56 24.92
C ASP A 65 -1.01 8.44 25.11
N ASP A 66 -1.73 7.69 24.25
CA ASP A 66 -3.20 7.61 24.27
C ASP A 66 -3.77 6.20 24.04
N VAL A 67 -3.82 5.71 22.80
CA VAL A 67 -4.41 4.43 22.37
C VAL A 67 -3.36 3.49 21.80
N MET A 68 -3.73 2.26 21.47
CA MET A 68 -2.81 1.36 20.76
C MET A 68 -2.45 1.94 19.38
N HIS A 69 -1.15 2.13 19.14
CA HIS A 69 -0.61 2.46 17.82
C HIS A 69 0.23 1.29 17.29
N GLY A 70 0.51 1.34 16.00
CA GLY A 70 1.55 0.53 15.38
C GLY A 70 2.63 1.42 14.80
N PHE A 71 3.80 0.87 14.54
CA PHE A 71 4.89 1.56 13.85
C PHE A 71 5.49 0.64 12.80
N ALA A 72 5.50 1.09 11.55
CA ALA A 72 6.16 0.42 10.45
C ALA A 72 6.87 1.44 9.55
N ILE A 73 7.94 0.98 8.89
CA ILE A 73 8.63 1.74 7.85
C ILE A 73 8.08 1.31 6.49
N GLY A 74 7.62 2.27 5.70
CA GLY A 74 7.19 2.07 4.33
C GLY A 74 8.36 1.70 3.41
N GLN A 75 8.06 1.11 2.25
CA GLN A 75 9.06 0.51 1.35
C GLN A 75 9.94 -0.54 2.04
N SER A 76 9.40 -1.26 3.03
CA SER A 76 10.16 -2.22 3.82
C SER A 76 9.30 -3.41 4.23
N ASP A 77 9.90 -4.59 4.28
CA ASP A 77 9.27 -5.84 4.75
C ASP A 77 9.43 -6.06 6.28
N ARG A 78 10.01 -5.09 7.00
CA ARG A 78 10.15 -5.16 8.46
C ARG A 78 8.77 -5.30 9.13
N PRO A 79 8.60 -6.21 10.10
CA PRO A 79 7.36 -6.33 10.85
C PRO A 79 6.98 -5.03 11.56
N ALA A 80 5.69 -4.76 11.63
CA ALA A 80 5.19 -3.66 12.43
C ALA A 80 5.41 -3.91 13.93
N LEU A 81 5.65 -2.83 14.66
CA LEU A 81 5.80 -2.83 16.11
C LEU A 81 4.54 -2.26 16.77
N ASP A 82 4.03 -2.92 17.80
CA ASP A 82 2.90 -2.43 18.58
C ASP A 82 3.35 -1.51 19.70
N LEU A 83 2.72 -0.32 19.76
CA LEU A 83 3.01 0.72 20.74
C LEU A 83 1.81 0.87 21.67
N ALA A 84 1.92 0.29 22.86
CA ALA A 84 0.89 0.42 23.89
C ALA A 84 1.05 1.70 24.71
N PRO A 85 -0.04 2.29 25.23
CA PRO A 85 0.02 3.48 26.06
C PRO A 85 0.97 3.31 27.25
N GLY A 86 1.92 4.24 27.39
CA GLY A 86 2.92 4.26 28.46
C GLY A 86 3.97 3.15 28.44
N LYS A 87 3.96 2.23 27.45
CA LYS A 87 4.96 1.18 27.31
C LYS A 87 5.99 1.54 26.25
N TRP A 88 7.25 1.54 26.67
CA TRP A 88 8.37 1.85 25.79
C TRP A 88 8.84 0.64 24.98
N VAL A 89 9.02 0.84 23.68
CA VAL A 89 9.59 -0.12 22.71
C VAL A 89 10.81 0.52 22.06
N THR A 90 11.91 -0.20 21.93
CA THR A 90 13.13 0.31 21.28
C THR A 90 13.44 -0.48 20.01
N THR A 91 13.82 0.21 18.94
CA THR A 91 14.29 -0.41 17.69
C THR A 91 15.47 0.36 17.11
N ALA A 92 16.29 -0.31 16.31
CA ALA A 92 17.41 0.28 15.60
C ALA A 92 17.16 0.20 14.09
N LEU A 93 17.31 1.34 13.41
CA LEU A 93 17.12 1.46 11.96
C LEU A 93 18.43 1.90 11.31
N VAL A 94 18.77 1.27 10.19
CA VAL A 94 19.87 1.65 9.31
C VAL A 94 19.32 1.73 7.89
N PHE A 95 19.74 2.77 7.17
CA PHE A 95 19.38 3.03 5.78
C PHE A 95 20.64 3.09 4.93
N ASP A 96 20.61 2.39 3.80
CA ASP A 96 21.72 2.21 2.87
C ASP A 96 21.71 3.20 1.70
N ARG A 97 20.60 3.94 1.53
CA ARG A 97 20.42 4.91 0.45
C ARG A 97 19.87 6.23 1.00
N PRO A 98 20.29 7.37 0.41
CA PRO A 98 19.68 8.65 0.74
C PRO A 98 18.25 8.69 0.21
N GLY A 99 17.38 9.42 0.89
CA GLY A 99 15.98 9.55 0.50
C GLY A 99 15.06 9.85 1.68
N ARG A 100 13.78 10.05 1.36
CA ARG A 100 12.71 10.25 2.34
C ARG A 100 11.96 8.94 2.53
N TYR A 101 12.02 8.39 3.74
CA TYR A 101 11.30 7.19 4.12
C TYR A 101 10.08 7.59 4.95
N THR A 102 8.92 7.01 4.65
CA THR A 102 7.71 7.23 5.45
C THR A 102 7.61 6.17 6.52
N PHE A 103 7.42 6.57 7.77
CA PHE A 103 6.92 5.66 8.81
C PHE A 103 5.44 5.93 9.07
N TYR A 104 4.68 4.92 9.45
CA TYR A 104 3.23 5.01 9.54
C TYR A 104 2.64 4.10 10.61
N CYS A 105 1.42 4.42 11.03
CA CYS A 105 0.67 3.61 11.97
C CYS A 105 0.02 2.41 11.27
N THR A 106 0.08 1.23 11.90
CA THR A 106 -0.52 -0.02 11.43
C THR A 106 -1.65 -0.53 12.32
N ARG A 107 -1.99 0.23 13.37
CA ARG A 107 -3.11 -0.07 14.27
C ARG A 107 -4.16 1.00 14.14
N TRP A 108 -5.41 0.58 13.98
CA TRP A 108 -6.53 1.49 13.95
C TRP A 108 -6.61 2.29 15.26
N CYS A 109 -6.21 3.55 15.19
CA CYS A 109 -6.11 4.43 16.35
C CYS A 109 -7.18 5.52 16.36
N GLY A 110 -7.99 5.65 15.30
CA GLY A 110 -9.05 6.66 15.19
C GLY A 110 -9.47 6.95 13.75
N PRO A 111 -10.50 7.79 13.53
CA PRO A 111 -11.05 8.10 12.21
C PRO A 111 -10.01 8.60 11.19
N ASN A 112 -9.04 9.40 11.66
CA ASN A 112 -7.95 9.94 10.85
C ASN A 112 -6.68 9.08 10.88
N HIS A 113 -6.79 7.78 11.20
CA HIS A 113 -5.66 6.85 11.28
C HIS A 113 -4.74 6.89 10.05
N TRP A 114 -5.29 7.02 8.85
CA TRP A 114 -4.51 7.09 7.61
C TRP A 114 -3.53 8.29 7.53
N ARG A 115 -3.77 9.36 8.33
CA ARG A 115 -2.89 10.53 8.45
C ARG A 115 -1.72 10.32 9.41
N MET A 116 -1.70 9.23 10.18
CA MET A 116 -0.64 8.89 11.14
C MET A 116 0.64 8.47 10.44
N ARG A 117 1.30 9.42 9.79
CA ARG A 117 2.53 9.22 9.03
C ARG A 117 3.56 10.27 9.44
N GLY A 118 4.83 9.86 9.47
CA GLY A 118 5.97 10.73 9.64
C GLY A 118 7.07 10.39 8.65
N THR A 119 8.18 11.12 8.73
CA THR A 119 9.28 10.98 7.77
C THR A 119 10.63 10.78 8.44
N ILE A 120 11.47 9.95 7.83
CA ILE A 120 12.90 9.88 8.10
C ILE A 120 13.61 10.36 6.82
N ASP A 121 14.21 11.55 6.91
CA ASP A 121 15.02 12.14 5.85
C ASP A 121 16.47 11.70 6.02
N VAL A 122 16.91 10.79 5.14
CA VAL A 122 18.25 10.21 5.14
C VAL A 122 19.11 11.00 4.16
N ALA A 123 20.04 11.79 4.70
CA ALA A 123 21.00 12.57 3.94
C ALA A 123 22.26 11.74 3.61
N GLY A 124 22.89 12.02 2.48
CA GLY A 124 24.14 11.39 2.10
C GLY A 124 24.46 11.66 0.64
N ASP A 125 25.73 11.61 0.27
CA ASP A 125 26.12 11.69 -1.12
C ASP A 125 25.65 10.43 -1.82
N VAL A 126 24.94 10.60 -2.94
CA VAL A 126 24.70 9.49 -3.87
C VAL A 126 26.09 9.14 -4.42
N HIS A 127 26.74 8.10 -3.91
CA HIS A 127 27.94 7.57 -4.55
C HIS A 127 27.52 6.78 -5.79
N GLY A 128 27.30 7.54 -6.86
CA GLY A 128 26.80 7.11 -8.14
C GLY A 128 26.10 8.30 -8.82
N PRO A 129 26.00 8.34 -10.17
CA PRO A 129 25.15 9.33 -10.80
C PRO A 129 23.76 9.30 -10.12
N PRO A 130 23.08 10.45 -9.90
CA PRO A 130 21.67 10.38 -9.52
C PRO A 130 21.05 9.40 -10.50
N ALA A 131 20.40 8.36 -10.00
CA ALA A 131 19.73 7.43 -10.89
C ALA A 131 18.73 8.31 -11.66
N ALA A 132 19.12 8.76 -12.85
CA ALA A 132 18.22 9.34 -13.81
C ALA A 132 17.11 8.30 -13.84
N GLN A 133 15.92 8.67 -13.36
CA GLN A 133 14.81 7.73 -13.23
C GLN A 133 14.72 7.04 -14.57
N GLN A 134 15.23 5.81 -14.62
CA GLN A 134 15.28 5.11 -15.88
C GLN A 134 13.81 4.99 -16.28
N PRO A 135 13.46 5.08 -17.57
CA PRO A 135 12.08 4.91 -18.00
C PRO A 135 11.44 3.63 -17.40
N ASP A 136 12.26 2.62 -17.10
CA ASP A 136 11.87 1.38 -16.43
C ASP A 136 11.66 1.48 -14.91
N SER A 137 12.17 2.51 -14.23
CA SER A 137 11.95 2.76 -12.79
C SER A 137 10.65 3.52 -12.51
N LEU A 138 9.96 4.03 -13.53
CA LEU A 138 8.67 4.67 -13.35
C LEU A 138 7.58 3.61 -13.09
N PRO A 139 6.62 3.88 -12.18
CA PRO A 139 5.43 3.07 -12.01
C PRO A 139 4.76 2.75 -13.35
N LEU A 140 4.27 1.51 -13.49
CA LEU A 140 3.79 1.00 -14.77
C LEU A 140 2.67 1.86 -15.39
N PHE A 141 1.76 2.40 -14.57
CA PHE A 141 0.68 3.26 -15.06
C PHE A 141 1.18 4.55 -15.73
N LEU A 142 2.31 5.12 -15.28
CA LEU A 142 2.93 6.30 -15.91
C LEU A 142 3.59 5.94 -17.23
N ARG A 143 4.29 4.81 -17.28
CA ARG A 143 4.91 4.29 -18.52
C ARG A 143 3.87 4.05 -19.61
N LEU A 144 2.72 3.52 -19.21
CA LEU A 144 1.57 3.25 -20.07
C LEU A 144 0.70 4.49 -20.34
N LYS A 145 1.00 5.63 -19.69
CA LYS A 145 0.21 6.88 -19.77
C LYS A 145 -1.27 6.66 -19.47
N LEU A 146 -1.58 5.82 -18.47
CA LEU A 146 -2.95 5.55 -18.06
C LEU A 146 -3.52 6.78 -17.36
N ASP A 147 -4.66 7.27 -17.85
CA ASP A 147 -5.50 8.19 -17.09
C ASP A 147 -6.24 7.41 -16.02
N LEU A 148 -5.82 7.61 -14.77
CA LEU A 148 -6.42 6.90 -13.64
C LEU A 148 -7.80 7.44 -13.28
N ASP A 149 -8.25 8.59 -13.74
CA ASP A 149 -9.54 9.19 -13.31
C ASP A 149 -10.67 8.98 -14.32
N THR A 150 -10.32 8.60 -15.55
CA THR A 150 -11.31 8.21 -16.55
C THR A 150 -12.00 6.89 -16.17
N PRO A 151 -13.35 6.83 -16.16
CA PRO A 151 -14.08 5.59 -15.96
C PRO A 151 -13.74 4.55 -17.04
N HIS A 152 -13.59 3.29 -16.63
CA HIS A 152 -13.23 2.17 -17.50
C HIS A 152 -14.27 1.04 -17.37
N PRO A 153 -15.54 1.27 -17.73
CA PRO A 153 -16.55 0.22 -17.63
C PRO A 153 -16.22 -0.92 -18.60
N SER A 154 -16.36 -2.15 -18.11
CA SER A 154 -16.33 -3.35 -18.93
C SER A 154 -17.52 -3.33 -19.88
N ASP A 155 -17.25 -3.60 -21.16
CA ASP A 155 -18.25 -3.78 -22.22
C ASP A 155 -18.88 -5.19 -22.20
N VAL A 156 -18.16 -6.15 -21.63
CA VAL A 156 -18.60 -7.53 -21.41
C VAL A 156 -18.42 -7.92 -19.95
N THR A 157 -19.37 -8.63 -19.38
CA THR A 157 -19.31 -9.15 -18.00
C THR A 157 -19.76 -10.60 -17.98
N PRO A 158 -19.23 -11.44 -17.06
CA PRO A 158 -19.65 -12.81 -16.93
C PRO A 158 -21.06 -12.92 -16.35
N GLU A 159 -21.76 -14.02 -16.65
CA GLU A 159 -23.07 -14.34 -16.07
C GLU A 159 -22.95 -14.74 -14.59
N ARG A 160 -21.81 -15.33 -14.21
CA ARG A 160 -21.47 -15.76 -12.85
C ARG A 160 -19.97 -15.66 -12.61
N THR A 161 -19.55 -15.62 -11.34
CA THR A 161 -18.13 -15.54 -10.94
C THR A 161 -17.29 -16.57 -11.71
N PRO A 162 -16.36 -16.12 -12.57
CA PRO A 162 -15.51 -17.03 -13.34
C PRO A 162 -14.57 -17.81 -12.43
N SER A 163 -14.33 -19.09 -12.76
CA SER A 163 -13.50 -19.98 -11.94
C SER A 163 -12.41 -20.62 -12.79
N ALA A 164 -11.20 -20.55 -12.28
CA ALA A 164 -10.04 -21.13 -12.91
C ALA A 164 -10.07 -22.68 -12.94
N GLU A 165 -10.88 -23.33 -12.08
CA GLU A 165 -11.10 -24.79 -12.09
C GLU A 165 -11.99 -25.25 -13.25
N ARG A 166 -12.92 -24.39 -13.70
CA ARG A 166 -13.86 -24.71 -14.78
C ARG A 166 -13.30 -24.42 -16.17
N ALA A 167 -12.12 -23.81 -16.24
CA ALA A 167 -11.46 -23.49 -17.49
C ALA A 167 -11.26 -24.76 -18.33
N SER A 168 -11.93 -24.81 -19.48
CA SER A 168 -11.83 -25.93 -20.43
C SER A 168 -10.78 -25.64 -21.50
N GLY A 169 -10.10 -26.68 -21.97
CA GLY A 169 -9.07 -26.60 -23.02
C GLY A 169 -7.65 -26.40 -22.48
N THR A 170 -6.66 -26.41 -23.38
CA THR A 170 -5.26 -26.16 -23.02
C THR A 170 -5.09 -24.71 -22.57
N PRO A 171 -4.48 -24.45 -21.39
CA PRO A 171 -4.24 -23.09 -20.93
C PRO A 171 -3.46 -22.33 -21.98
N THR A 172 -4.04 -21.26 -22.52
CA THR A 172 -3.23 -20.37 -23.35
C THR A 172 -2.42 -19.48 -22.46
N LEU A 173 -1.11 -19.50 -22.68
CA LEU A 173 -0.18 -18.65 -21.97
C LEU A 173 -0.31 -17.21 -22.50
N PHE A 174 -0.62 -16.30 -21.60
CA PHE A 174 -0.34 -14.88 -21.75
C PHE A 174 0.94 -14.58 -20.99
N SER A 175 1.70 -13.57 -21.42
CA SER A 175 2.85 -13.12 -20.63
C SER A 175 2.39 -12.40 -19.36
N ASP A 176 3.24 -12.32 -18.34
CA ASP A 176 2.97 -11.49 -17.15
C ASP A 176 2.70 -10.03 -17.53
N ALA A 177 3.38 -9.54 -18.58
CA ALA A 177 3.14 -8.21 -19.12
C ALA A 177 1.73 -8.06 -19.69
N ASP A 178 1.21 -9.06 -20.42
CA ASP A 178 -0.16 -9.04 -20.92
C ASP A 178 -1.17 -8.97 -19.77
N VAL A 179 -1.00 -9.80 -18.74
CA VAL A 179 -1.90 -9.84 -17.56
C VAL A 179 -1.87 -8.54 -16.78
N ARG A 180 -0.71 -7.87 -16.71
CA ARG A 180 -0.57 -6.58 -16.04
C ARG A 180 -1.18 -5.42 -16.83
N THR A 181 -1.02 -5.43 -18.15
CA THR A 181 -1.34 -4.26 -18.99
C THR A 181 -2.72 -4.30 -19.62
N LYS A 182 -3.29 -5.48 -19.84
CA LYS A 182 -4.64 -5.65 -20.42
C LYS A 182 -5.68 -5.82 -19.32
N SER A 183 -6.87 -5.29 -19.54
CA SER A 183 -8.01 -5.56 -18.66
C SER A 183 -8.50 -6.99 -18.83
N PRO A 184 -9.17 -7.58 -17.83
CA PRO A 184 -9.85 -8.87 -18.00
C PRO A 184 -10.79 -8.93 -19.21
N ALA A 185 -11.54 -7.86 -19.49
CA ALA A 185 -12.40 -7.77 -20.67
C ALA A 185 -11.59 -7.80 -21.98
N ALA A 186 -10.46 -7.10 -22.04
CA ALA A 186 -9.58 -7.16 -23.21
C ALA A 186 -8.98 -8.56 -23.42
N LEU A 187 -8.62 -9.26 -22.34
CA LEU A 187 -8.19 -10.66 -22.42
C LEU A 187 -9.32 -11.59 -22.85
N TRP A 188 -10.55 -11.34 -22.38
CA TRP A 188 -11.73 -12.07 -22.82
C TRP A 188 -11.94 -11.94 -24.33
N HIS A 189 -11.89 -10.72 -24.88
CA HIS A 189 -12.00 -10.50 -26.33
C HIS A 189 -10.89 -11.20 -27.12
N ALA A 190 -9.66 -11.13 -26.62
CA ALA A 190 -8.50 -11.80 -27.21
C ALA A 190 -8.65 -13.34 -27.19
N LEU A 191 -9.33 -13.90 -26.19
CA LEU A 191 -9.65 -15.32 -26.12
C LEU A 191 -10.87 -15.68 -26.98
N ARG A 192 -11.94 -14.88 -26.98
CA ARG A 192 -13.18 -15.15 -27.71
C ARG A 192 -12.99 -15.14 -29.22
N SER A 193 -12.12 -14.27 -29.72
CA SER A 193 -11.78 -14.15 -31.15
C SER A 193 -11.01 -15.36 -31.71
N ARG A 194 -10.56 -16.30 -30.87
CA ARG A 194 -9.75 -17.44 -31.31
C ARG A 194 -10.58 -18.55 -31.95
N PRO A 195 -10.10 -19.16 -33.05
CA PRO A 195 -10.76 -20.31 -33.65
C PRO A 195 -11.02 -21.47 -32.67
N SER A 196 -10.06 -21.75 -31.78
CA SER A 196 -10.17 -22.81 -30.75
C SER A 196 -11.29 -22.59 -29.75
N ASN A 197 -11.75 -21.34 -29.58
CA ASN A 197 -12.76 -20.96 -28.60
C ASN A 197 -14.14 -20.72 -29.23
N ARG A 198 -14.32 -20.94 -30.54
CA ARG A 198 -15.60 -20.71 -31.23
C ARG A 198 -16.76 -21.48 -30.61
N ALA A 199 -16.50 -22.73 -30.21
CA ALA A 199 -17.49 -23.62 -29.60
C ALA A 199 -17.77 -23.34 -28.11
N LEU A 200 -16.97 -22.49 -27.47
CA LEU A 200 -17.14 -22.14 -26.06
C LEU A 200 -18.21 -21.06 -25.91
N THR A 201 -18.98 -21.15 -24.82
CA THR A 201 -19.85 -20.07 -24.36
C THR A 201 -19.01 -18.91 -23.82
N ASP A 202 -19.61 -17.72 -23.73
CA ASP A 202 -18.95 -16.54 -23.19
C ASP A 202 -18.47 -16.75 -21.74
N GLN A 203 -19.25 -17.49 -20.93
CA GLN A 203 -18.86 -17.87 -19.58
C GLN A 203 -17.66 -18.84 -19.54
N GLN A 204 -17.56 -19.79 -20.49
CA GLN A 204 -16.41 -20.69 -20.56
C GLN A 204 -15.13 -19.94 -20.96
N VAL A 205 -15.25 -18.89 -21.79
CA VAL A 205 -14.13 -18.00 -22.10
C VAL A 205 -13.74 -17.17 -20.87
N TRP A 206 -14.70 -16.73 -20.07
CA TRP A 206 -14.41 -16.08 -18.77
C TRP A 206 -13.70 -17.01 -17.78
N ASP A 207 -14.10 -18.28 -17.70
CA ASP A 207 -13.41 -19.28 -16.87
C ASP A 207 -11.93 -19.44 -17.33
N GLN A 208 -11.64 -19.33 -18.64
CA GLN A 208 -10.27 -19.26 -19.14
C GLN A 208 -9.53 -17.98 -18.70
N VAL A 209 -10.18 -16.80 -18.67
CA VAL A 209 -9.57 -15.57 -18.13
C VAL A 209 -9.18 -15.77 -16.67
N ALA A 210 -10.05 -16.36 -15.84
CA ALA A 210 -9.71 -16.67 -14.45
C ALA A 210 -8.49 -17.60 -14.34
N ALA A 211 -8.38 -18.60 -15.23
CA ALA A 211 -7.20 -19.47 -15.29
C ALA A 211 -5.92 -18.72 -15.66
N VAL A 212 -5.99 -17.73 -16.56
CA VAL A 212 -4.85 -16.86 -16.89
C VAL A 212 -4.40 -16.07 -15.66
N PHE A 213 -5.31 -15.41 -14.95
CA PHE A 213 -4.96 -14.66 -13.74
C PHE A 213 -4.43 -15.57 -12.62
N ARG A 214 -4.93 -16.81 -12.50
CA ARG A 214 -4.42 -17.79 -11.53
C ARG A 214 -2.94 -18.10 -11.73
N THR A 215 -2.44 -18.13 -12.98
CA THR A 215 -1.01 -18.37 -13.24
C THR A 215 -0.10 -17.32 -12.64
N GLY A 216 -0.62 -16.08 -12.50
CA GLY A 216 0.08 -14.95 -11.96
C GLY A 216 0.05 -14.86 -10.43
N THR A 217 -0.55 -15.81 -9.70
CA THR A 217 -0.64 -15.78 -8.23
C THR A 217 -0.33 -17.15 -7.57
N SER A 218 -0.43 -17.27 -6.25
CA SER A 218 -0.34 -18.52 -5.50
C SER A 218 -1.16 -18.44 -4.20
N ALA A 219 -1.49 -19.57 -3.58
CA ALA A 219 -2.24 -19.57 -2.32
C ALA A 219 -1.54 -18.74 -1.22
N THR A 220 -0.21 -18.81 -1.13
CA THR A 220 0.59 -18.00 -0.21
C THR A 220 0.50 -16.51 -0.53
N ARG A 221 0.61 -16.12 -1.81
CA ARG A 221 0.48 -14.71 -2.22
C ARG A 221 -0.92 -14.17 -1.97
N LEU A 222 -1.96 -14.95 -2.22
CA LEU A 222 -3.34 -14.55 -1.93
C LEU A 222 -3.59 -14.40 -0.42
N ALA A 223 -2.98 -15.24 0.42
CA ALA A 223 -3.04 -15.10 1.86
C ALA A 223 -2.32 -13.83 2.36
N GLU A 224 -1.13 -13.55 1.83
CA GLU A 224 -0.41 -12.30 2.12
C GLU A 224 -1.20 -11.07 1.67
N GLY A 225 -1.73 -11.09 0.44
CA GLY A 225 -2.53 -9.99 -0.09
C GLY A 225 -3.83 -9.77 0.67
N ARG A 226 -4.47 -10.84 1.17
CA ARG A 226 -5.62 -10.75 2.06
C ARG A 226 -5.27 -10.01 3.35
N GLN A 227 -4.13 -10.33 3.95
CA GLN A 227 -3.69 -9.68 5.18
C GLN A 227 -3.38 -8.20 4.95
N LEU A 228 -2.62 -7.87 3.89
CA LEU A 228 -2.35 -6.49 3.50
C LEU A 228 -3.66 -5.70 3.25
N TYR A 229 -4.63 -6.32 2.58
CA TYR A 229 -5.94 -5.71 2.33
C TYR A 229 -6.72 -5.48 3.62
N PHE A 230 -6.76 -6.46 4.51
CA PHE A 230 -7.45 -6.34 5.79
C PHE A 230 -6.86 -5.22 6.64
N ASP A 231 -5.53 -5.17 6.73
CA ASP A 231 -4.80 -4.21 7.57
C ASP A 231 -4.89 -2.77 7.05
N HIS A 232 -5.07 -2.57 5.73
CA HIS A 232 -4.89 -1.24 5.11
C HIS A 232 -6.07 -0.74 4.25
N CYS A 233 -6.95 -1.62 3.78
CA CYS A 233 -7.99 -1.29 2.79
C CYS A 233 -9.41 -1.52 3.31
N ALA A 234 -9.62 -2.58 4.09
CA ALA A 234 -10.95 -3.05 4.50
C ALA A 234 -11.75 -2.03 5.33
N ALA A 235 -11.09 -1.16 6.10
CA ALA A 235 -11.78 -0.13 6.87
C ALA A 235 -12.64 0.81 6.00
N CYS A 236 -12.23 1.05 4.75
CA CYS A 236 -12.99 1.84 3.78
C CYS A 236 -13.72 0.95 2.76
N HIS A 237 -13.06 -0.05 2.21
CA HIS A 237 -13.61 -0.88 1.12
C HIS A 237 -14.47 -2.07 1.60
N GLY A 238 -14.51 -2.34 2.91
CA GLY A 238 -15.19 -3.50 3.50
C GLY A 238 -14.40 -4.79 3.32
N GLU A 239 -14.59 -5.76 4.23
CA GLU A 239 -13.93 -7.07 4.12
C GLU A 239 -14.35 -7.84 2.85
N ALA A 240 -15.62 -7.66 2.45
CA ALA A 240 -16.17 -8.24 1.23
C ALA A 240 -15.91 -7.38 -0.02
N GLY A 241 -15.16 -6.28 0.10
CA GLY A 241 -14.80 -5.40 -1.02
C GLY A 241 -15.96 -4.58 -1.58
N ARG A 242 -17.09 -4.44 -0.87
CA ARG A 242 -18.31 -3.78 -1.39
C ARG A 242 -18.31 -2.26 -1.27
N GLY A 243 -17.22 -1.66 -0.84
CA GLY A 243 -17.15 -0.22 -0.59
C GLY A 243 -17.97 0.21 0.64
N ASP A 244 -18.31 -0.74 1.52
CA ASP A 244 -19.21 -0.59 2.66
C ASP A 244 -18.48 -0.65 4.02
N GLY A 245 -17.17 -0.42 4.01
CA GLY A 245 -16.35 -0.41 5.22
C GLY A 245 -16.85 0.61 6.24
N VAL A 246 -16.47 0.42 7.51
CA VAL A 246 -16.90 1.27 8.62
C VAL A 246 -16.67 2.77 8.38
N MET A 247 -15.64 3.11 7.59
CA MET A 247 -15.32 4.49 7.19
C MET A 247 -16.03 4.98 5.93
N ALA A 248 -16.57 4.08 5.09
CA ALA A 248 -17.29 4.47 3.89
C ALA A 248 -18.49 5.37 4.23
N ARG A 249 -19.16 5.11 5.37
CA ARG A 249 -20.30 5.90 5.85
C ARG A 249 -19.92 7.31 6.31
N ALA A 250 -18.71 7.49 6.85
CA ALA A 250 -18.23 8.81 7.24
C ALA A 250 -17.98 9.67 5.99
N LEU A 251 -17.38 9.07 4.95
CA LEU A 251 -17.16 9.71 3.66
C LEU A 251 -18.48 10.07 2.96
N THR A 252 -19.51 9.21 3.00
CA THR A 252 -20.78 9.49 2.33
C THR A 252 -21.67 10.51 3.07
N ARG A 253 -21.56 10.61 4.40
CA ARG A 253 -22.28 11.63 5.20
C ARG A 253 -21.70 13.03 5.02
N ASP A 254 -20.38 13.16 4.96
CA ASP A 254 -19.73 14.45 4.70
C ASP A 254 -20.03 14.94 3.28
N SER A 255 -20.21 14.06 2.29
CA SER A 255 -20.69 14.44 0.94
C SER A 255 -22.15 14.92 0.93
N ALA A 256 -23.01 14.40 1.81
CA ALA A 256 -24.40 14.87 1.94
C ALA A 256 -24.49 16.23 2.69
N ALA A 257 -23.61 16.46 3.67
CA ALA A 257 -23.50 17.74 4.38
C ALA A 257 -22.82 18.83 3.54
N SER A 258 -21.80 18.47 2.74
CA SER A 258 -21.09 19.40 1.85
C SER A 258 -21.84 19.72 0.55
N ALA A 259 -22.86 18.93 0.18
CA ALA A 259 -23.78 19.28 -0.91
C ALA A 259 -24.48 20.63 -0.68
N HIS A 260 -24.69 21.04 0.58
CA HIS A 260 -25.27 22.34 0.95
C HIS A 260 -24.27 23.51 0.93
N ALA A 261 -22.97 23.26 0.75
CA ALA A 261 -21.91 24.28 0.74
C ALA A 261 -21.26 24.47 -0.64
N SER A 262 -21.96 24.14 -1.72
CA SER A 262 -21.47 24.35 -3.09
C SER A 262 -21.51 25.84 -3.46
N MET A 263 -20.43 26.56 -3.17
CA MET A 263 -20.10 27.83 -3.84
C MET A 263 -19.77 27.53 -5.31
N PRO A 264 -20.28 28.30 -6.29
CA PRO A 264 -19.95 28.08 -7.71
C PRO A 264 -18.45 28.26 -7.92
N GLY A 265 -17.76 27.20 -8.39
CA GLY A 265 -16.33 27.23 -8.74
C GLY A 265 -15.38 26.32 -7.92
N MET A 266 -15.87 25.63 -6.89
CA MET A 266 -15.07 24.65 -6.10
C MET A 266 -15.68 23.23 -6.11
N SER A 267 -16.04 22.71 -7.28
CA SER A 267 -16.63 21.36 -7.43
C SER A 267 -15.56 20.25 -7.50
N GLY A 268 -14.69 20.14 -6.50
CA GLY A 268 -13.58 19.17 -6.49
C GLY A 268 -13.42 18.33 -5.21
N HIS A 269 -14.25 18.55 -4.19
CA HIS A 269 -14.06 17.98 -2.85
C HIS A 269 -15.20 17.05 -2.40
N SER A 270 -16.06 16.62 -3.33
CA SER A 270 -17.11 15.65 -3.00
C SER A 270 -16.48 14.29 -2.73
N THR A 271 -16.53 13.85 -1.47
CA THR A 271 -16.09 12.52 -1.05
C THR A 271 -16.87 11.44 -1.80
N VAL A 272 -16.17 10.74 -2.69
CA VAL A 272 -16.74 9.63 -3.47
C VAL A 272 -16.74 8.37 -2.61
N ALA A 273 -17.83 7.59 -2.67
CA ALA A 273 -17.89 6.29 -2.02
C ALA A 273 -16.71 5.40 -2.49
N PRO A 274 -16.09 4.63 -1.59
CA PRO A 274 -15.06 3.67 -1.99
C PRO A 274 -15.59 2.70 -3.06
N THR A 275 -14.71 2.31 -3.99
CA THR A 275 -15.07 1.37 -5.07
C THR A 275 -15.59 0.05 -4.51
N ASP A 276 -16.73 -0.41 -5.05
CA ASP A 276 -17.23 -1.78 -4.91
C ASP A 276 -16.47 -2.71 -5.86
N PHE A 277 -15.50 -3.44 -5.31
CA PHE A 277 -14.69 -4.43 -6.01
C PHE A 277 -15.46 -5.69 -6.42
N SER A 278 -16.70 -5.88 -5.97
CA SER A 278 -17.58 -6.96 -6.45
C SER A 278 -18.31 -6.59 -7.75
N ASN A 279 -18.37 -5.31 -8.11
CA ASN A 279 -19.00 -4.85 -9.33
C ASN A 279 -18.14 -5.14 -10.58
N ALA A 280 -18.49 -6.21 -11.30
CA ALA A 280 -17.80 -6.66 -12.50
C ALA A 280 -17.70 -5.60 -13.60
N LYS A 281 -18.72 -4.75 -13.76
CA LYS A 281 -18.69 -3.69 -14.76
C LYS A 281 -17.57 -2.69 -14.49
N ASN A 282 -17.28 -2.37 -13.24
CA ASN A 282 -16.20 -1.43 -12.91
C ASN A 282 -14.83 -2.13 -12.90
N MET A 283 -14.76 -3.35 -12.39
CA MET A 283 -13.48 -4.04 -12.19
C MET A 283 -12.91 -4.67 -13.47
N LEU A 284 -13.74 -5.29 -14.31
CA LEU A 284 -13.25 -6.08 -15.45
C LEU A 284 -12.79 -5.23 -16.64
N GLY A 285 -13.14 -3.94 -16.67
CA GLY A 285 -12.60 -2.98 -17.63
C GLY A 285 -11.27 -2.35 -17.20
N ALA A 286 -10.86 -2.51 -15.94
CA ALA A 286 -9.57 -2.02 -15.43
C ALA A 286 -8.44 -3.02 -15.73
N SER A 287 -7.24 -2.55 -16.07
CA SER A 287 -6.05 -3.40 -16.06
C SER A 287 -5.45 -3.49 -14.64
N ALA A 288 -4.64 -4.52 -14.39
CA ALA A 288 -3.94 -4.63 -13.11
C ALA A 288 -2.96 -3.44 -12.90
N ALA A 289 -2.35 -2.92 -13.97
CA ALA A 289 -1.54 -1.70 -13.94
C ALA A 289 -2.36 -0.46 -13.52
N PHE A 290 -3.63 -0.38 -13.94
CA PHE A 290 -4.54 0.68 -13.52
C PHE A 290 -4.82 0.59 -12.01
N LEU A 291 -5.18 -0.60 -11.51
CA LEU A 291 -5.44 -0.82 -10.08
C LEU A 291 -4.21 -0.51 -9.23
N GLN A 292 -3.02 -0.96 -9.67
CA GLN A 292 -1.77 -0.63 -9.02
C GLN A 292 -1.53 0.89 -8.97
N GLY A 293 -1.76 1.59 -10.09
CA GLY A 293 -1.64 3.04 -10.18
C GLY A 293 -2.57 3.77 -9.21
N LYS A 294 -3.83 3.32 -9.09
CA LYS A 294 -4.78 3.84 -8.10
C LYS A 294 -4.28 3.68 -6.67
N ILE A 295 -3.68 2.54 -6.33
CA ILE A 295 -3.11 2.32 -4.99
C ILE A 295 -1.90 3.25 -4.75
N ILE A 296 -0.98 3.32 -5.72
CA ILE A 296 0.23 4.14 -5.62
C ILE A 296 -0.11 5.62 -5.40
N ARG A 297 -0.96 6.17 -6.30
CA ARG A 297 -1.28 7.60 -6.34
C ARG A 297 -2.36 7.98 -5.33
N GLY A 298 -3.26 7.06 -4.98
CA GLY A 298 -4.53 7.37 -4.35
C GLY A 298 -5.57 7.91 -5.36
N GLY A 299 -6.78 8.14 -4.87
CA GLY A 299 -7.88 8.70 -5.65
C GLY A 299 -7.98 10.21 -5.45
N MET A 300 -7.72 10.99 -6.49
CA MET A 300 -7.91 12.44 -6.44
C MET A 300 -9.40 12.73 -6.23
N GLY A 301 -9.73 13.54 -5.22
CA GLY A 301 -11.12 13.86 -4.87
C GLY A 301 -11.90 12.75 -4.16
N THR A 302 -11.34 11.55 -3.96
CA THR A 302 -12.09 10.42 -3.34
C THR A 302 -11.76 10.18 -1.86
N GLY A 303 -10.84 10.95 -1.29
CA GLY A 303 -10.34 10.74 0.08
C GLY A 303 -9.46 9.49 0.26
N MET A 304 -9.22 8.71 -0.81
CA MET A 304 -8.32 7.56 -0.78
C MET A 304 -6.87 8.02 -0.64
N PRO A 305 -6.15 7.63 0.44
CA PRO A 305 -4.75 8.01 0.64
C PRO A 305 -3.84 7.49 -0.48
N TYR A 306 -2.72 8.16 -0.69
CA TYR A 306 -1.64 7.64 -1.53
C TYR A 306 -0.87 6.57 -0.76
N TRP A 307 -0.60 5.40 -1.37
CA TRP A 307 0.11 4.29 -0.72
C TRP A 307 1.48 4.01 -1.32
N GLY A 308 1.90 4.77 -2.33
CA GLY A 308 3.19 4.61 -3.01
C GLY A 308 4.39 4.55 -2.07
N PRO A 309 4.55 5.44 -1.07
CA PRO A 309 5.66 5.36 -0.11
C PRO A 309 5.50 4.31 0.98
N ILE A 310 4.34 3.63 1.06
CA ILE A 310 4.05 2.63 2.09
C ILE A 310 4.43 1.24 1.59
N PHE A 311 3.87 0.82 0.45
CA PHE A 311 4.02 -0.56 -0.01
C PHE A 311 5.18 -0.74 -0.98
N THR A 312 5.99 -1.79 -0.76
CA THR A 312 6.98 -2.23 -1.74
C THR A 312 6.30 -2.62 -3.05
N GLU A 313 7.04 -2.65 -4.16
CA GLU A 313 6.49 -3.08 -5.45
C GLU A 313 5.88 -4.49 -5.37
N ARG A 314 6.54 -5.41 -4.64
CA ARG A 314 6.03 -6.75 -4.38
C ARG A 314 4.68 -6.71 -3.65
N GLN A 315 4.57 -5.95 -2.56
CA GLN A 315 3.33 -5.81 -1.80
C GLN A 315 2.20 -5.19 -2.64
N LEU A 316 2.51 -4.20 -3.49
CA LEU A 316 1.54 -3.60 -4.41
C LEU A 316 0.98 -4.63 -5.40
N TRP A 317 1.83 -5.46 -6.01
CA TRP A 317 1.38 -6.52 -6.91
C TRP A 317 0.61 -7.61 -6.17
N THR A 318 1.07 -8.03 -4.99
CA THR A 318 0.36 -8.97 -4.12
C THR A 318 -1.04 -8.46 -3.74
N LEU A 319 -1.20 -7.17 -3.45
CA LEU A 319 -2.50 -6.54 -3.21
C LEU A 319 -3.38 -6.60 -4.46
N VAL A 320 -2.86 -6.25 -5.64
CA VAL A 320 -3.63 -6.31 -6.90
C VAL A 320 -4.05 -7.74 -7.23
N GLU A 321 -3.18 -8.72 -7.03
CA GLU A 321 -3.52 -10.15 -7.17
C GLU A 321 -4.69 -10.55 -6.25
N PHE A 322 -4.66 -10.10 -4.98
CA PHE A 322 -5.76 -10.33 -4.04
C PHE A 322 -7.05 -9.60 -4.45
N LEU A 323 -7.00 -8.38 -4.97
CA LEU A 323 -8.19 -7.65 -5.43
C LEU A 323 -8.95 -8.42 -6.53
N TRP A 324 -8.24 -9.18 -7.36
CA TRP A 324 -8.88 -10.02 -8.37
C TRP A 324 -9.70 -11.19 -7.78
N THR A 325 -9.51 -11.55 -6.51
CA THR A 325 -10.34 -12.58 -5.84
C THR A 325 -11.78 -12.15 -5.60
N PHE A 326 -12.09 -10.85 -5.68
CA PHE A 326 -13.47 -10.37 -5.68
C PHE A 326 -14.20 -10.63 -7.00
N GLN A 327 -13.44 -10.88 -8.07
CA GLN A 327 -13.97 -11.11 -9.42
C GLN A 327 -13.81 -12.55 -9.89
N PHE A 328 -12.76 -13.24 -9.44
CA PHE A 328 -12.43 -14.59 -9.88
C PHE A 328 -12.30 -15.55 -8.71
N ASP A 329 -12.79 -16.76 -8.93
CA ASP A 329 -12.48 -17.90 -8.10
C ASP A 329 -11.19 -18.56 -8.59
N PHE A 330 -10.11 -18.39 -7.82
CA PHE A 330 -8.81 -18.99 -8.09
C PHE A 330 -8.62 -20.35 -7.42
N ALA A 331 -9.65 -20.91 -6.75
CA ALA A 331 -9.47 -22.11 -5.98
C ALA A 331 -8.82 -23.25 -6.79
N SER A 332 -7.90 -23.91 -6.11
CA SER A 332 -7.67 -25.34 -6.13
C SER A 332 -7.62 -25.71 -4.65
N LYS A 333 -8.41 -26.71 -4.21
CA LYS A 333 -8.54 -27.15 -2.80
C LYS A 333 -7.26 -26.90 -1.98
N PRO A 334 -7.35 -26.40 -0.73
CA PRO A 334 -6.16 -26.22 0.09
C PRO A 334 -5.42 -27.54 0.25
N VAL A 335 -4.17 -27.59 -0.20
CA VAL A 335 -3.20 -28.55 0.36
C VAL A 335 -3.04 -28.11 1.80
N ALA A 336 -3.39 -29.00 2.74
CA ALA A 336 -3.23 -28.75 4.17
C ALA A 336 -1.82 -28.17 4.40
N PRO A 337 -1.67 -27.15 5.27
CA PRO A 337 -0.35 -26.65 5.60
C PRO A 337 0.49 -27.85 6.04
N ALA A 338 1.66 -28.03 5.41
CA ALA A 338 2.63 -28.99 5.89
C ALA A 338 2.82 -28.69 7.38
N ALA A 339 2.38 -29.62 8.23
CA ALA A 339 2.48 -29.46 9.66
C ALA A 339 3.89 -29.00 9.98
N ALA A 340 4.01 -27.87 10.67
CA ALA A 340 5.29 -27.43 11.20
C ALA A 340 5.88 -28.65 11.92
N GLN A 341 6.97 -29.20 11.38
CA GLN A 341 7.74 -30.20 12.07
C GLN A 341 8.23 -29.51 13.33
N THR A 342 7.51 -29.74 14.42
CA THR A 342 7.90 -29.28 15.73
C THR A 342 9.28 -29.85 15.98
N THR A 343 10.18 -29.01 16.44
CA THR A 343 11.58 -29.32 16.74
C THR A 343 11.74 -30.24 17.96
N SER A 344 10.76 -31.11 18.22
CA SER A 344 10.71 -32.07 19.32
C SER A 344 11.43 -33.38 18.99
N ASP A 345 11.49 -33.80 17.72
CA ASP A 345 11.99 -35.14 17.38
C ASP A 345 13.50 -35.24 17.11
N ARG A 346 14.24 -34.12 17.16
CA ARG A 346 15.71 -34.13 17.03
C ARG A 346 16.46 -34.30 18.36
N ALA A 347 15.75 -34.28 19.50
CA ALA A 347 16.34 -34.50 20.82
C ALA A 347 16.37 -35.98 21.25
N ALA A 348 15.55 -36.85 20.65
CA ALA A 348 15.45 -38.26 21.04
C ALA A 348 16.46 -39.19 20.34
N ALA A 349 17.14 -38.74 19.27
CA ALA A 349 18.02 -39.59 18.46
C ALA A 349 19.53 -39.47 18.79
N ARG A 350 19.91 -38.81 19.89
CA ARG A 350 21.33 -38.62 20.27
C ARG A 350 21.73 -39.20 21.64
N ALA A 351 20.86 -39.99 22.27
CA ALA A 351 21.08 -40.55 23.62
C ALA A 351 21.24 -42.09 23.67
N THR A 352 21.55 -42.74 22.56
CA THR A 352 21.81 -44.20 22.54
C THR A 352 23.04 -44.53 21.68
N ALA A 353 24.23 -44.35 22.26
CA ALA A 353 25.44 -45.04 21.83
C ALA A 353 26.15 -45.55 23.10
N PRO A 354 26.33 -46.87 23.29
CA PRO A 354 27.07 -47.40 24.43
C PRO A 354 28.59 -47.37 24.17
N HIS A 355 29.34 -47.25 25.25
CA HIS A 355 30.80 -47.43 25.31
C HIS A 355 31.23 -48.87 25.03
#